data_AF-A0A7V3EQP3-F1
#
_entry.id   AF-A0A7V3EQP3-F1
#
_cell.length_a   1.000
_cell.length_b   1.000
_cell.length_c   1.000
_cell.angle_alpha   90.00
_cell.angle_beta   90.00
_cell.angle_gamma   90.00
#
_symmetry.space_group_name_H-M   'P 1'
#
loop_
_entity.id
_entity.type
_entity.pdbx_description
1 polymer ?
#
loop_
_entity_poly.entity_id
_entity_poly.type
_entity_poly.pdbx_seq_one_letter_code
_entity_poly.pdbx_strand_id
1 'polypeptide(L)'
;MTDLIKKLWPYFSLAAVVFLFFWKFFLKGLVPLPADFVVGVYYPWLDYKWGYAVGVPVKNPITTDVVSFTYPMQTYAVELLQKGELPLWNPLILAGTPLLANFQSSPFSPTNFLYFLFDKIT
;
A
#
# COMPACT_ATOMS: atom_id res chain seq x y z
N MET A 1 26.95 -18.20 -24.46
CA MET A 1 25.77 -17.30 -24.57
C MET A 1 24.47 -18.00 -24.16
N THR A 2 24.25 -19.25 -24.57
CA THR A 2 23.08 -20.07 -24.20
C THR A 2 22.95 -20.38 -22.70
N ASP A 3 24.06 -20.60 -21.98
CA ASP A 3 24.00 -20.93 -20.55
C ASP A 3 23.63 -19.74 -19.65
N LEU A 4 24.02 -18.53 -20.06
CA LEU A 4 23.64 -17.30 -19.35
C LEU A 4 22.13 -17.06 -19.49
N ILE A 5 21.57 -17.25 -20.68
CA ILE A 5 20.13 -17.12 -20.92
C ILE A 5 19.35 -18.14 -20.10
N LYS A 6 19.78 -19.41 -20.07
CA LYS A 6 19.16 -20.45 -19.23
C LYS A 6 19.22 -20.13 -17.73
N LYS A 7 20.26 -19.45 -17.26
CA LYS A 7 20.37 -19.03 -15.86
C LYS A 7 19.47 -17.83 -15.54
N LEU A 8 19.31 -16.90 -16.49
CA LEU A 8 18.60 -15.65 -16.26
C LEU A 8 17.09 -15.71 -16.56
N TRP A 9 16.64 -16.65 -17.39
CA TRP A 9 15.23 -16.74 -17.80
C TRP A 9 14.22 -16.78 -16.64
N PRO A 10 14.47 -17.44 -15.48
CA PRO A 10 13.51 -17.46 -14.39
C PRO A 10 13.29 -16.10 -13.74
N TYR A 11 14.32 -15.25 -13.72
CA TYR A 11 14.21 -13.89 -13.17
C TYR A 11 13.42 -12.99 -14.13
N PHE A 12 13.67 -13.11 -15.43
CA PHE A 12 12.90 -12.39 -16.45
C PHE A 12 11.43 -12.83 -16.47
N SER A 13 11.15 -14.13 -16.30
CA SER A 13 9.76 -14.60 -16.24
C SER A 13 9.05 -14.10 -14.99
N LEU A 14 9.71 -14.11 -13.83
CA LEU A 14 9.15 -13.53 -12.60
C LEU A 14 8.88 -12.02 -12.76
N ALA A 15 9.84 -11.28 -13.30
CA ALA A 15 9.69 -9.85 -13.57
C ALA A 15 8.54 -9.58 -14.56
N ALA A 16 8.40 -10.42 -15.60
CA ALA A 16 7.29 -10.32 -16.54
C ALA A 16 5.94 -10.57 -15.86
N VAL A 17 5.83 -11.56 -14.97
CA VAL A 17 4.60 -11.81 -14.19
C VAL A 17 4.27 -10.61 -13.30
N VAL A 18 5.25 -10.07 -12.57
CA VAL A 18 5.05 -8.87 -11.75
C VAL A 18 4.58 -7.69 -12.62
N PHE A 19 5.23 -7.46 -13.75
CA PHE A 19 4.82 -6.41 -14.69
C PHE A 19 3.39 -6.61 -15.21
N LEU A 20 3.02 -7.85 -15.58
CA LEU A 20 1.67 -8.16 -16.05
C LEU A 20 0.60 -7.94 -14.98
N PHE A 21 0.88 -8.24 -13.71
CA PHE A 21 -0.06 -7.96 -12.61
C PHE A 21 -0.16 -6.47 -12.30
N PHE A 22 0.98 -5.76 -12.29
CA PHE A 22 1.07 -4.35 -11.92
C PHE A 22 1.16 -3.41 -13.13
N TRP A 23 0.72 -3.84 -14.32
CA TRP A 23 0.86 -3.06 -15.55
C TRP A 23 0.18 -1.70 -15.47
N LYS A 24 -0.94 -1.59 -14.73
CA LYS A 24 -1.65 -0.33 -14.50
C LYS A 24 -0.82 0.64 -13.67
N PHE A 25 -0.05 0.13 -12.71
CA PHE A 25 0.89 0.95 -11.95
C PHE A 25 1.97 1.49 -12.88
N PHE A 26 2.64 0.61 -13.63
CA PHE A 26 3.73 1.00 -14.52
C PHE A 26 3.33 1.87 -15.71
N LEU A 27 2.14 1.65 -16.30
CA LEU A 27 1.74 2.30 -17.56
C LEU A 27 0.69 3.41 -17.40
N LYS A 28 -0.06 3.44 -16.28
CA LYS A 28 -1.13 4.43 -16.07
C LYS A 28 -0.89 5.36 -14.88
N GLY A 29 0.20 5.19 -14.13
CA GLY A 29 0.49 5.99 -12.94
C GLY A 29 -0.53 5.78 -11.82
N LEU A 30 -1.20 4.62 -11.76
CA LEU A 30 -2.08 4.28 -10.64
C LEU A 30 -1.26 3.74 -9.48
N VAL A 31 -1.67 3.95 -8.24
CA VAL A 31 -0.98 3.43 -7.05
C VAL A 31 -1.35 1.95 -6.81
N PRO A 32 -0.42 1.08 -6.37
CA PRO A 32 -0.70 -0.34 -6.12
C PRO A 32 -1.36 -0.55 -4.75
N LEU A 33 -2.44 0.20 -4.49
CA LEU A 33 -3.21 0.20 -3.24
C LEU A 33 -4.69 -0.06 -3.59
N PRO A 34 -5.43 -0.87 -2.80
CA PRO A 34 -6.85 -1.11 -3.04
C PRO A 34 -7.72 0.09 -2.57
N ALA A 35 -7.51 1.26 -3.17
CA ALA A 35 -8.16 2.50 -2.80
C ALA A 35 -9.69 2.49 -3.06
N ASP A 36 -10.17 1.58 -3.91
CA ASP A 36 -11.60 1.35 -4.15
C ASP A 36 -12.37 1.05 -2.85
N PHE A 37 -11.71 0.50 -1.82
CA PHE A 37 -12.34 0.25 -0.53
C PHE A 37 -12.84 1.53 0.17
N VAL A 38 -12.13 2.66 -0.01
CA VAL A 38 -12.50 3.95 0.61
C VAL A 38 -13.91 4.35 0.22
N VAL A 39 -14.27 4.13 -1.04
CA VAL A 39 -15.55 4.51 -1.63
C VAL A 39 -16.55 3.36 -1.75
N GLY A 40 -16.06 2.12 -1.74
CA GLY A 40 -16.86 0.91 -1.94
C GLY A 40 -17.20 0.14 -0.68
N VAL A 41 -16.66 0.51 0.49
CA VAL A 41 -16.91 -0.21 1.77
C VAL A 41 -17.21 0.72 2.94
N TYR A 42 -16.77 1.98 2.91
CA TYR A 42 -16.91 2.90 4.05
C TYR A 42 -17.95 4.00 3.83
N TYR A 43 -18.76 4.25 4.84
CA TYR A 43 -19.57 5.48 4.92
C TYR A 43 -18.68 6.71 5.13
N PRO A 44 -19.07 7.89 4.60
CA PRO A 44 -20.32 8.15 3.88
C PRO A 44 -20.25 7.83 2.37
N TRP A 45 -19.07 7.52 1.84
CA TRP A 45 -18.88 7.38 0.39
C TRP A 45 -19.55 6.16 -0.23
N LEU A 46 -19.83 5.13 0.58
CA LEU A 46 -20.58 3.94 0.20
C LEU A 46 -21.98 4.25 -0.36
N ASP A 47 -22.63 5.31 0.11
CA ASP A 47 -23.97 5.71 -0.36
C ASP A 47 -23.95 6.30 -1.78
N TYR A 48 -22.78 6.75 -2.24
CA TYR A 48 -22.61 7.26 -3.59
C TYR A 48 -22.14 6.16 -4.55
N LYS A 49 -22.72 6.11 -5.75
CA LYS A 49 -22.46 5.02 -6.70
C LYS A 49 -21.21 5.20 -7.57
N TRP A 50 -20.60 6.40 -7.59
CA TRP A 50 -19.37 6.69 -8.35
C TRP A 50 -19.41 6.27 -9.84
N GLY A 51 -20.58 6.41 -10.48
CA GLY A 51 -20.77 6.07 -11.90
C GLY A 51 -21.06 4.58 -12.16
N TYR A 52 -21.15 3.74 -11.13
CA TYR A 52 -21.53 2.33 -11.26
C TYR A 52 -23.05 2.13 -11.09
N ALA A 53 -23.62 1.08 -11.69
CA ALA A 53 -25.05 0.80 -11.59
C ALA A 53 -25.49 0.44 -10.15
N VAL A 54 -24.63 -0.28 -9.42
CA VAL A 54 -24.92 -0.87 -8.10
C VAL A 54 -23.90 -0.50 -7.02
N GLY A 55 -23.05 0.52 -7.26
CA GLY A 55 -21.95 0.90 -6.36
C GLY A 55 -20.59 0.38 -6.83
N VAL A 56 -19.52 0.84 -6.16
CA VAL A 56 -18.14 0.52 -6.53
C VAL A 56 -17.87 -0.98 -6.32
N PRO A 57 -17.37 -1.70 -7.32
CA PRO A 57 -17.21 -3.15 -7.24
C PRO A 57 -16.04 -3.54 -6.34
N VAL A 58 -16.33 -4.12 -5.19
CA VAL A 58 -15.34 -4.67 -4.25
C VAL A 58 -15.42 -6.20 -4.25
N LYS A 59 -14.32 -6.86 -4.67
CA LYS A 59 -14.28 -8.33 -4.78
C LYS A 59 -14.07 -9.03 -3.45
N ASN A 60 -13.18 -8.50 -2.61
CA ASN A 60 -12.86 -9.07 -1.30
C ASN A 60 -12.74 -7.95 -0.26
N PRO A 61 -13.76 -7.74 0.60
CA PRO A 61 -13.74 -6.68 1.60
C PRO A 61 -12.93 -7.05 2.86
N ILE A 62 -12.39 -8.27 2.98
CA ILE A 62 -11.65 -8.69 4.18
C ILE A 62 -10.33 -7.91 4.34
N THR A 63 -9.73 -7.45 3.24
CA THR A 63 -8.44 -6.73 3.24
C THR A 63 -8.56 -5.21 3.36
N THR A 64 -9.65 -4.73 3.95
CA THR A 64 -9.96 -3.29 4.06
C THR A 64 -9.05 -2.56 5.03
N ASP A 65 -8.45 -3.28 5.98
CA ASP A 65 -7.41 -2.83 6.90
C ASP A 65 -6.15 -2.33 6.19
N VAL A 66 -5.84 -2.82 4.99
CA VAL A 66 -4.69 -2.37 4.20
C VAL A 66 -4.75 -0.86 3.95
N VAL A 67 -5.90 -0.34 3.51
CA VAL A 67 -6.07 1.10 3.20
C VAL A 67 -6.47 1.92 4.42
N SER A 68 -7.24 1.33 5.35
CA SER A 68 -7.81 2.07 6.48
C SER A 68 -6.90 2.13 7.70
N PHE A 69 -5.92 1.22 7.81
CA PHE A 69 -5.10 1.10 9.01
C PHE A 69 -3.60 0.94 8.69
N THR A 70 -3.24 -0.10 7.94
CA THR A 70 -1.82 -0.44 7.69
C THR A 70 -1.11 0.66 6.91
N TYR A 71 -1.68 1.11 5.80
CA TYR A 71 -1.10 2.17 4.98
C TYR A 71 -0.95 3.51 5.75
N PRO A 72 -1.96 4.03 6.48
CA PRO A 72 -1.80 5.22 7.30
C PRO A 72 -0.73 5.08 8.38
N MET A 73 -0.65 3.93 9.07
CA MET A 73 0.35 3.73 10.12
C MET A 73 1.77 3.66 9.57
N GLN A 74 1.99 2.97 8.46
CA GLN A 74 3.29 2.90 7.79
C GLN A 74 3.72 4.30 7.31
N THR A 75 2.78 5.03 6.69
CA THR A 75 3.02 6.39 6.20
C THR A 75 3.41 7.33 7.33
N TYR A 76 2.65 7.34 8.43
CA TYR A 76 2.93 8.19 9.59
C TYR A 76 4.26 7.83 10.26
N ALA A 77 4.58 6.54 10.40
CA ALA A 77 5.87 6.12 10.96
C ALA A 77 7.04 6.59 10.10
N VAL A 78 6.93 6.47 8.78
CA VAL A 78 7.95 6.93 7.83
C VAL A 78 8.09 8.46 7.86
N GLU A 79 7.00 9.20 8.02
CA GLU A 79 7.03 10.67 8.15
C GLU A 79 7.80 11.15 9.36
N LEU A 80 7.59 10.51 10.51
CA LEU A 80 8.35 10.84 11.73
C LEU A 80 9.83 10.55 11.51
N LEU A 81 10.16 9.39 10.94
CA LEU A 81 11.55 9.04 10.68
C LEU A 81 12.21 9.97 9.65
N GLN A 82 11.49 10.40 8.61
CA GLN A 82 11.97 11.41 7.65
C GLN A 82 12.29 12.75 8.32
N LYS A 83 11.62 13.09 9.42
CA LYS A 83 11.89 14.27 10.25
C LYS A 83 13.00 14.05 11.29
N GLY A 84 13.58 12.86 11.36
CA GLY A 84 14.56 12.49 12.39
C GLY A 84 13.93 12.16 13.75
N GLU A 85 12.61 11.98 13.80
CA GLU A 85 11.87 11.62 15.01
C GLU A 85 11.66 10.11 15.08
N LEU A 86 11.87 9.51 16.25
CA LEU A 86 11.55 8.10 16.45
C LEU A 86 10.02 7.93 16.56
N PRO A 87 9.41 7.01 15.79
CA PRO A 87 7.96 6.85 15.75
C PRO A 87 7.47 6.06 16.96
N LEU A 88 7.65 6.58 18.19
CA LEU A 88 7.36 5.84 19.42
C LEU A 88 5.85 5.67 19.65
N TRP A 89 5.07 6.71 19.41
CA TRP A 89 3.67 6.81 19.79
C TRP A 89 2.82 7.41 18.68
N ASN A 90 1.65 6.80 18.43
CA ASN A 90 0.64 7.33 17.51
C ASN A 90 -0.51 7.97 18.32
N PRO A 91 -0.58 9.32 18.41
CA PRO A 91 -1.63 10.01 19.16
C PRO A 91 -2.99 10.00 18.46
N LEU A 92 -3.05 9.60 17.17
CA LEU A 92 -4.24 9.72 16.33
C LEU A 92 -5.27 8.61 16.59
N ILE A 93 -4.93 7.61 17.40
CA ILE A 93 -5.77 6.43 17.66
C ILE A 93 -6.00 6.30 19.16
N LEU A 94 -7.25 6.38 19.63
CA LEU A 94 -7.67 6.09 21.00
C LEU A 94 -6.88 6.86 22.08
N ALA A 95 -6.58 8.14 21.86
CA ALA A 95 -5.68 8.96 22.68
C ALA A 95 -4.22 8.48 22.76
N GLY A 96 -3.89 7.40 22.03
CA GLY A 96 -2.54 6.96 21.83
C GLY A 96 -2.37 5.45 21.70
N THR A 97 -1.51 5.02 20.78
CA THR A 97 -1.07 3.62 20.67
C THR A 97 0.43 3.52 20.39
N PRO A 98 1.12 2.42 20.79
CA PRO A 98 2.50 2.19 20.38
C PRO A 98 2.60 2.17 18.85
N LEU A 99 3.54 2.94 18.31
CA LEU A 99 3.81 2.96 16.87
C LEU A 99 5.08 2.16 16.57
N LEU A 100 6.17 2.40 17.28
CA LEU A 100 7.45 1.71 17.01
C LEU A 100 7.35 0.18 17.17
N ALA A 101 6.62 -0.26 18.20
CA ALA A 101 6.42 -1.65 18.55
C ALA A 101 5.18 -2.28 17.87
N ASN A 102 4.62 -1.65 16.85
CA ASN A 102 3.42 -2.14 16.16
C ASN A 102 3.77 -2.83 14.83
N PHE A 103 3.32 -4.07 14.67
CA PHE A 103 3.61 -4.90 13.50
C PHE A 103 3.00 -4.39 12.19
N GLN A 104 1.91 -3.62 12.21
CA GLN A 104 1.29 -3.07 11.01
C GLN A 104 2.07 -1.86 10.52
N SER A 105 2.52 -0.99 11.43
CA SER A 105 3.37 0.15 11.10
C SER A 105 4.79 -0.26 10.70
N SER A 106 5.33 -1.33 11.29
CA SER A 106 6.65 -1.93 11.02
C SER A 106 7.73 -0.94 10.56
N PRO A 107 8.11 0.07 11.37
CA PRO A 107 8.83 1.25 10.88
C PRO A 107 10.21 0.94 10.27
N PHE A 108 10.84 -0.15 10.70
CA PHE A 108 12.15 -0.62 10.21
C PHE A 108 12.06 -1.80 9.22
N SER A 109 10.86 -2.13 8.72
CA SER A 109 10.72 -3.13 7.67
C SER A 109 11.36 -2.63 6.37
N PRO A 110 12.07 -3.49 5.62
CA PRO A 110 12.57 -3.16 4.28
C PRO A 110 11.47 -2.66 3.34
N THR A 111 10.21 -3.08 3.53
CA THR A 111 9.08 -2.62 2.71
C THR A 111 8.79 -1.13 2.90
N ASN A 112 8.98 -0.60 4.11
CA ASN A 112 8.73 0.81 4.39
C ASN A 112 9.78 1.71 3.76
N PHE A 113 10.95 1.17 3.40
CA PHE A 113 11.98 1.91 2.67
C PHE A 113 11.46 2.48 1.34
N LEU A 114 10.49 1.84 0.71
CA LEU A 114 9.86 2.38 -0.50
C LEU A 114 9.11 3.68 -0.22
N TYR A 115 8.39 3.78 0.89
CA TYR A 115 7.69 5.01 1.30
C TYR A 115 8.64 6.12 1.75
N PHE A 116 9.89 5.80 2.07
CA PHE A 116 10.93 6.81 2.31
C PHE A 116 11.41 7.48 1.03
N LEU A 117 11.47 6.71 -0.07
CA LEU A 117 12.05 7.14 -1.34
C LEU A 117 11.04 7.76 -2.30
N PHE A 118 9.82 7.23 -2.32
CA PHE A 118 8.77 7.64 -3.24
C PHE A 118 7.69 8.42 -2.52
N ASP A 119 6.95 9.23 -3.28
CA ASP A 119 5.74 9.82 -2.75
C ASP A 119 4.74 8.70 -2.41
N LYS A 120 3.98 8.88 -1.33
CA LYS A 120 3.10 7.84 -0.80
C LYS A 120 1.80 7.74 -1.58
N ILE A 121 1.42 8.77 -2.36
CA ILE A 121 0.13 8.83 -3.07
C ILE A 121 0.23 9.48 -4.48
N THR A 122 1.33 10.18 -4.81
CA THR A 122 1.47 10.94 -6.07
C THR A 122 2.48 10.30 -7.02
#